data_AF-A0A382L7G8-F1
#
_entry.id   AF-A0A382L7G8-F1
#
_cell.length_a   1.000
_cell.length_b   1.000
_cell.length_c   1.000
_cell.angle_alpha   90.00
_cell.angle_beta   90.00
_cell.angle_gamma   90.00
#
_symmetry.space_group_name_H-M   'P 1'
#
loop_
_entity.id
_entity.type
_entity.pdbx_description
1 polymer ?
#
loop_
_entity_poly.entity_id
_entity_poly.type
_entity_poly.pdbx_seq_one_letter_code
_entity_poly.pdbx_strand_id
1 'polypeptide(L)'
;LKAPLLVKITRDSIKVQSVKNKVYDDDIGYIRIRSFSKSTSGDLDKTLDELRRKNISKLILDVRNNPGGLLNQAVEVSDRFLKSENLIVYTKGRTDDQNMRFTTHDKIKPVDYPMIILVNGGSASASEIVAGALQDLGRAVILGMPTFGKGSVQTIIPLSDGSALRLTTARYYTPSGRIIQENGIVPDIVIENQALLNDNKNSKEVEAKTTEKDKIRRFLRERDLKKHLKGKTSIEGSENNKNSNNDKNERDEEKLSDLEEDLKKDSQLRQAVSLLSGWDIMASSLKKNAVIDKSTHFSFEKFKR
;
A
#
# COMPACT_ATOMS: atom_id res chain seq x y z
N LEU A 1 38.93 21.99 -0.51
CA LEU A 1 37.62 21.47 -0.98
C LEU A 1 37.88 20.56 -2.18
N LYS A 2 37.44 19.30 -2.15
CA LYS A 2 37.55 18.42 -3.33
C LYS A 2 36.61 18.94 -4.43
N ALA A 3 37.10 19.01 -5.66
CA ALA A 3 36.34 19.47 -6.81
C ALA A 3 35.09 18.59 -7.06
N PRO A 4 34.01 19.14 -7.65
CA PRO A 4 32.79 18.39 -7.93
C PRO A 4 33.02 17.25 -8.93
N LEU A 5 32.35 16.12 -8.71
CA LEU A 5 32.39 14.96 -9.59
C LEU A 5 31.58 15.24 -10.87
N LEU A 6 32.25 15.31 -12.01
CA LEU A 6 31.60 15.40 -13.32
C LEU A 6 31.23 14.00 -13.81
N VAL A 7 29.93 13.74 -13.92
CA VAL A 7 29.40 12.47 -14.45
C VAL A 7 28.78 12.74 -15.82
N LYS A 8 29.29 12.06 -16.86
CA LYS A 8 28.74 12.13 -18.22
C LYS A 8 27.63 11.09 -18.35
N ILE A 9 26.39 11.54 -18.47
CA ILE A 9 25.19 10.69 -18.59
C ILE A 9 24.65 10.78 -20.02
N THR A 10 24.41 9.63 -20.65
CA THR A 10 23.74 9.53 -21.96
C THR A 10 22.24 9.34 -21.74
N ARG A 11 21.40 10.06 -22.49
CA ARG A 11 19.95 9.88 -22.42
C ARG A 11 19.58 8.51 -22.99
N ASP A 12 18.80 7.74 -22.23
CA ASP A 12 18.23 6.46 -22.67
C ASP A 12 16.79 6.32 -22.15
N SER A 13 15.99 5.49 -22.82
CA SER A 13 14.63 5.15 -22.41
C SER A 13 14.67 4.03 -21.36
N ILE A 14 14.77 4.42 -20.10
CA ILE A 14 14.79 3.46 -18.98
C ILE A 14 13.36 2.96 -18.73
N LYS A 15 13.06 1.73 -19.17
CA LYS A 15 11.84 1.03 -18.76
C LYS A 15 11.99 0.54 -17.32
N VAL A 16 11.55 1.36 -16.36
CA VAL A 16 11.49 0.95 -14.96
C VAL A 16 10.37 -0.10 -14.83
N GLN A 17 10.74 -1.36 -14.60
CA GLN A 17 9.77 -2.42 -14.29
C GLN A 17 8.96 -2.00 -13.05
N SER A 18 7.68 -1.73 -13.28
CA SER A 18 6.77 -1.23 -12.24
C SER A 18 6.30 -2.35 -11.32
N VAL A 19 6.33 -3.60 -11.81
CA VAL A 19 5.86 -4.80 -11.14
C VAL A 19 7.01 -5.79 -10.99
N LYS A 20 7.18 -6.35 -9.79
CA LYS A 20 8.08 -7.48 -9.50
C LYS A 20 7.30 -8.59 -8.82
N ASN A 21 7.71 -9.85 -8.99
CA ASN A 21 7.08 -10.97 -8.32
C ASN A 21 8.07 -11.95 -7.67
N LYS A 22 7.59 -12.66 -6.66
CA LYS A 22 8.24 -13.78 -5.96
C LYS A 22 7.16 -14.79 -5.54
N VAL A 23 7.58 -15.99 -5.11
CA VAL A 23 6.70 -17.00 -4.51
C VAL A 23 7.28 -17.39 -3.16
N TYR A 24 6.44 -17.40 -2.13
CA TYR A 24 6.75 -17.82 -0.77
C TYR A 24 5.89 -19.03 -0.42
N ASP A 25 6.39 -19.92 0.45
CA ASP A 25 5.71 -21.15 0.92
C ASP A 25 5.07 -21.98 -0.21
N ASP A 26 5.69 -21.96 -1.40
CA ASP A 26 5.27 -22.61 -2.65
C ASP A 26 3.93 -22.15 -3.26
N ASP A 27 2.98 -21.60 -2.48
CA ASP A 27 1.63 -21.27 -2.93
C ASP A 27 1.20 -19.81 -2.70
N ILE A 28 2.07 -18.98 -2.12
CA ILE A 28 1.83 -17.55 -1.86
C ILE A 28 2.56 -16.70 -2.90
N GLY A 29 1.79 -16.12 -3.82
CA GLY A 29 2.32 -15.17 -4.78
C GLY A 29 2.58 -13.82 -4.11
N TYR A 30 3.75 -13.26 -4.31
CA TYR A 30 4.07 -11.89 -3.90
C TYR A 30 4.23 -11.02 -5.15
N ILE A 31 3.50 -9.90 -5.19
CA ILE A 31 3.58 -8.90 -6.25
C ILE A 31 3.90 -7.55 -5.63
N ARG A 32 4.96 -6.90 -6.08
CA ARG A 32 5.32 -5.54 -5.68
C ARG A 32 5.07 -4.55 -6.80
N ILE A 33 4.21 -3.56 -6.56
CA ILE A 33 4.00 -2.43 -7.46
C ILE A 33 4.77 -1.22 -6.90
N ARG A 34 5.80 -0.77 -7.62
CA ARG A 34 6.66 0.35 -7.19
C ARG A 34 6.09 1.73 -7.54
N SER A 35 5.33 1.81 -8.62
CA SER A 35 4.68 3.03 -9.11
C SER A 35 3.56 2.65 -10.08
N PHE A 36 2.53 3.48 -10.19
CA PHE A 36 1.45 3.31 -11.17
C PHE A 36 1.79 4.05 -12.47
N SER A 37 2.55 3.39 -13.33
CA SER A 37 2.90 3.84 -14.69
C SER A 37 1.96 3.25 -15.75
N LYS A 38 2.01 3.76 -17.00
CA LYS A 38 1.13 3.33 -18.10
C LYS A 38 1.14 1.80 -18.38
N SER A 39 2.22 1.09 -18.07
CA SER A 39 2.33 -0.36 -18.30
C SER A 39 1.88 -1.21 -17.11
N THR A 40 1.55 -0.62 -15.97
CA THR A 40 1.39 -1.34 -14.69
C THR A 40 0.32 -2.41 -14.76
N SER A 41 -0.85 -2.11 -15.32
CA SER A 41 -1.94 -3.08 -15.44
C SER A 41 -1.57 -4.26 -16.33
N GLY A 42 -0.92 -4.01 -17.47
CA GLY A 42 -0.45 -5.07 -18.37
C GLY A 42 0.70 -5.90 -17.78
N ASP A 43 1.59 -5.28 -17.01
CA ASP A 43 2.66 -5.98 -16.30
C ASP A 43 2.10 -6.83 -15.14
N LEU A 44 1.05 -6.35 -14.48
CA LEU A 44 0.30 -7.10 -13.47
C LEU A 44 -0.41 -8.30 -14.10
N ASP A 45 -1.08 -8.13 -15.24
CA ASP A 45 -1.79 -9.22 -15.93
C ASP A 45 -0.83 -10.37 -16.28
N LYS A 46 0.33 -10.05 -16.85
CA LYS A 46 1.39 -11.04 -17.13
C LYS A 46 1.87 -11.75 -15.86
N THR A 47 2.07 -10.99 -14.79
CA THR A 47 2.52 -11.52 -13.50
C THR A 47 1.46 -12.47 -12.90
N LEU A 48 0.19 -12.11 -12.95
CA LEU A 48 -0.90 -12.96 -12.49
C LEU A 48 -1.02 -14.24 -13.31
N ASP A 49 -0.82 -14.17 -14.62
CA ASP A 49 -0.78 -15.35 -15.50
C ASP A 49 0.44 -16.26 -15.22
N GLU A 50 1.60 -15.69 -14.89
CA GLU A 50 2.77 -16.44 -14.42
C GLU A 50 2.50 -17.17 -13.09
N LEU A 51 1.93 -16.45 -12.12
CA LEU A 51 1.60 -17.01 -10.80
C LEU A 51 0.50 -18.08 -10.91
N ARG A 52 -0.51 -17.88 -11.77
CA ARG A 52 -1.55 -18.89 -12.04
C ARG A 52 -0.94 -20.19 -12.55
N ARG A 53 0.06 -20.12 -13.45
CA ARG A 53 0.77 -21.31 -13.97
C ARG A 53 1.62 -22.02 -12.91
N LYS A 54 1.97 -21.33 -11.83
CA LYS A 54 2.67 -21.90 -10.66
C LYS A 54 1.71 -22.42 -9.58
N ASN A 55 0.41 -22.52 -9.89
CA ASN A 55 -0.62 -23.00 -8.96
C ASN A 55 -0.71 -22.20 -7.65
N ILE A 56 -0.43 -20.90 -7.72
CA ILE A 56 -0.59 -19.98 -6.59
C ILE A 56 -2.06 -19.93 -6.17
N SER A 57 -2.28 -19.93 -4.85
CA SER A 57 -3.61 -19.96 -4.25
C SER A 57 -3.88 -18.73 -3.36
N LYS A 58 -2.83 -18.01 -2.95
CA LYS A 58 -2.87 -16.84 -2.05
C LYS A 58 -2.00 -15.70 -2.61
N LEU A 59 -2.33 -14.46 -2.27
CA LEU A 59 -1.65 -13.29 -2.86
C LEU A 59 -1.27 -12.22 -1.83
N ILE A 60 -0.03 -11.74 -1.92
CA ILE A 60 0.44 -10.53 -1.24
C ILE A 60 0.68 -9.46 -2.30
N LEU A 61 -0.01 -8.33 -2.18
CA LEU A 61 0.21 -7.14 -3.01
C LEU A 61 0.95 -6.07 -2.19
N ASP A 62 2.20 -5.80 -2.54
CA ASP A 62 3.04 -4.82 -1.85
C ASP A 62 3.07 -3.48 -2.59
N VAL A 63 2.47 -2.47 -1.97
CA VAL A 63 2.47 -1.07 -2.41
C VAL A 63 3.23 -0.17 -1.43
N ARG A 64 4.10 -0.73 -0.59
CA ARG A 64 4.95 0.05 0.33
C ARG A 64 5.96 0.88 -0.44
N ASN A 65 6.13 2.13 -0.01
CA ASN A 65 6.97 3.15 -0.65
C ASN A 65 6.59 3.42 -2.11
N ASN A 66 5.31 3.21 -2.46
CA ASN A 66 4.76 3.56 -3.77
C ASN A 66 4.02 4.91 -3.66
N PRO A 67 4.57 6.01 -4.23
CA PRO A 67 4.00 7.35 -4.13
C PRO A 67 2.74 7.55 -5.00
N GLY A 68 2.29 6.49 -5.66
CA GLY A 68 1.12 6.46 -6.54
C GLY A 68 1.52 6.52 -8.01
N GLY A 69 0.80 7.35 -8.77
CA GLY A 69 0.98 7.49 -10.21
C GLY A 69 -0.35 7.76 -10.89
N LEU A 70 -0.57 7.13 -12.04
CA LEU A 70 -1.76 7.37 -12.85
C LEU A 70 -3.01 6.75 -12.21
N LEU A 71 -4.07 7.57 -12.10
CA LEU A 71 -5.36 7.15 -11.53
C LEU A 71 -5.98 5.97 -12.28
N ASN A 72 -5.99 6.03 -13.61
CA ASN A 72 -6.54 4.95 -14.44
C ASN A 72 -5.82 3.62 -14.17
N GLN A 73 -4.53 3.63 -13.88
CA GLN A 73 -3.80 2.41 -13.54
C GLN A 73 -4.19 1.87 -12.16
N ALA A 74 -4.54 2.73 -11.20
CA ALA A 74 -5.08 2.31 -9.90
C ALA A 74 -6.45 1.62 -10.07
N VAL A 75 -7.31 2.21 -10.91
CA VAL A 75 -8.63 1.66 -11.26
C VAL A 75 -8.46 0.29 -11.90
N GLU A 76 -7.66 0.22 -12.96
CA GLU A 76 -7.36 -1.02 -13.68
C GLU A 76 -6.78 -2.09 -12.75
N VAL A 77 -5.80 -1.77 -11.90
CA VAL A 77 -5.25 -2.74 -10.93
C VAL A 77 -6.33 -3.24 -9.96
N SER A 78 -7.19 -2.37 -9.45
CA SER A 78 -8.29 -2.76 -8.54
C SER A 78 -9.31 -3.67 -9.24
N ASP A 79 -9.55 -3.42 -10.53
CA ASP A 79 -10.46 -4.18 -11.39
C ASP A 79 -10.12 -5.69 -11.44
N ARG A 80 -8.83 -6.04 -11.37
CA ARG A 80 -8.38 -7.45 -11.41
C ARG A 80 -8.83 -8.26 -10.19
N PHE A 81 -9.22 -7.60 -9.11
CA PHE A 81 -9.55 -8.26 -7.85
C PHE A 81 -11.00 -8.09 -7.42
N LEU A 82 -11.74 -7.20 -8.07
CA LEU A 82 -13.10 -6.85 -7.70
C LEU A 82 -14.11 -7.39 -8.72
N LYS A 83 -15.33 -7.69 -8.25
CA LYS A 83 -16.42 -8.09 -9.15
C LYS A 83 -16.90 -6.91 -9.99
N SER A 84 -17.62 -7.20 -11.05
CA SER A 84 -18.36 -6.25 -11.89
C SER A 84 -19.16 -5.21 -11.11
N GLU A 85 -19.28 -4.01 -11.67
CA GLU A 85 -20.09 -2.89 -11.18
C GLU A 85 -19.76 -2.39 -9.76
N ASN A 86 -18.57 -2.70 -9.24
CA ASN A 86 -18.11 -2.16 -7.96
C ASN A 86 -17.50 -0.78 -8.15
N LEU A 87 -17.92 0.17 -7.30
CA LEU A 87 -17.25 1.46 -7.17
C LEU A 87 -15.85 1.26 -6.60
N ILE A 88 -14.84 1.79 -7.29
CA ILE A 88 -13.44 1.74 -6.84
C ILE A 88 -13.08 3.04 -6.14
N VAL A 89 -13.36 4.18 -6.80
CA VAL A 89 -13.05 5.50 -6.27
C VAL A 89 -13.99 6.52 -6.91
N TYR A 90 -14.27 7.59 -6.19
CA TYR A 90 -14.93 8.76 -6.78
C TYR A 90 -14.26 10.04 -6.32
N THR A 91 -14.46 11.10 -7.10
CA THR A 91 -13.97 12.44 -6.82
C THR A 91 -15.12 13.34 -6.41
N LYS A 92 -14.86 14.26 -5.48
CA LYS A 92 -15.73 15.41 -5.23
C LYS A 92 -14.93 16.71 -5.36
N GLY A 93 -15.31 17.53 -6.32
CA GLY A 93 -14.73 18.85 -6.58
C GLY A 93 -15.63 19.98 -6.08
N ARG A 94 -15.34 21.19 -6.53
CA ARG A 94 -16.16 22.38 -6.26
C ARG A 94 -17.33 22.51 -7.23
N THR A 95 -17.18 21.96 -8.41
CA THR A 95 -18.15 22.01 -9.51
C THR A 95 -18.51 20.58 -9.95
N ASP A 96 -19.68 20.41 -10.56
CA ASP A 96 -20.18 19.06 -10.89
C ASP A 96 -19.35 18.34 -11.95
N ASP A 97 -18.71 19.06 -12.87
CA ASP A 97 -17.79 18.52 -13.87
C ASP A 97 -16.50 17.93 -13.27
N GLN A 98 -16.21 18.24 -12.01
CA GLN A 98 -15.07 17.68 -11.26
C GLN A 98 -15.45 16.42 -10.47
N ASN A 99 -16.74 16.08 -10.43
CA ASN A 99 -17.25 14.88 -9.79
C ASN A 99 -17.21 13.71 -10.79
N MET A 100 -16.37 12.73 -10.53
CA MET A 100 -16.21 11.54 -11.36
C MET A 100 -16.38 10.30 -10.50
N ARG A 101 -16.89 9.22 -11.09
CA ARG A 101 -16.99 7.90 -10.46
C ARG A 101 -16.25 6.89 -11.34
N PHE A 102 -15.44 6.05 -10.71
CA PHE A 102 -14.68 5.01 -11.39
C PHE A 102 -15.10 3.66 -10.81
N THR A 103 -15.61 2.80 -11.68
CA THR A 103 -16.09 1.46 -11.35
C THR A 103 -15.24 0.39 -12.02
N THR A 104 -15.41 -0.85 -11.61
CA THR A 104 -14.85 -2.02 -12.30
C THR A 104 -15.45 -2.16 -13.71
N HIS A 105 -14.71 -2.82 -14.59
CA HIS A 105 -15.15 -3.12 -15.95
C HIS A 105 -15.34 -4.63 -16.13
N ASP A 106 -16.34 -5.03 -16.93
CA ASP A 106 -16.69 -6.43 -17.18
C ASP A 106 -15.74 -7.19 -18.12
N LYS A 107 -14.48 -6.74 -18.21
CA LYS A 107 -13.53 -7.23 -19.22
C LYS A 107 -12.71 -8.43 -18.76
N ILE A 108 -12.52 -8.61 -17.45
CA ILE A 108 -11.59 -9.59 -16.89
C ILE A 108 -12.25 -10.30 -15.73
N LYS A 109 -12.15 -11.64 -15.69
CA LYS A 109 -12.58 -12.42 -14.53
C LYS A 109 -11.68 -12.07 -13.34
N PRO A 110 -12.24 -11.63 -12.21
CA PRO A 110 -11.43 -11.25 -11.07
C PRO A 110 -10.70 -12.45 -10.46
N VAL A 111 -9.49 -12.20 -10.00
CA VAL A 111 -8.74 -13.11 -9.16
C VAL A 111 -9.39 -13.13 -7.78
N ASP A 112 -9.67 -14.31 -7.24
CA ASP A 112 -10.41 -14.52 -6.00
C ASP A 112 -9.57 -15.13 -4.86
N TYR A 113 -8.25 -15.22 -5.04
CA TYR A 113 -7.32 -15.66 -4.00
C TYR A 113 -7.48 -14.85 -2.70
N PRO A 114 -7.39 -15.48 -1.51
CA PRO A 114 -7.17 -14.77 -0.25
C PRO A 114 -5.97 -13.84 -0.41
N MET A 115 -6.12 -12.58 -0.01
CA MET A 115 -5.10 -11.58 -0.27
C MET A 115 -4.86 -10.60 0.87
N ILE A 116 -3.59 -10.23 1.02
CA ILE A 116 -3.12 -9.18 1.92
C ILE A 116 -2.45 -8.08 1.09
N ILE A 117 -2.71 -6.81 1.44
CA ILE A 117 -2.01 -5.66 0.86
C ILE A 117 -1.07 -5.09 1.90
N LEU A 118 0.22 -4.99 1.55
CA LEU A 118 1.23 -4.35 2.39
C LEU A 118 1.27 -2.84 2.11
N VAL A 119 1.14 -2.04 3.16
CA VAL A 119 1.15 -0.58 3.09
C VAL A 119 2.05 0.07 4.14
N ASN A 120 2.54 1.27 3.86
CA ASN A 120 3.28 2.08 4.83
C ASN A 120 3.11 3.59 4.58
N GLY A 121 3.79 4.42 5.36
CA GLY A 121 3.76 5.88 5.19
C GLY A 121 4.24 6.39 3.82
N GLY A 122 4.95 5.58 3.04
CA GLY A 122 5.34 5.91 1.67
C GLY A 122 4.31 5.48 0.61
N SER A 123 3.25 4.78 0.98
CA SER A 123 2.11 4.46 0.11
C SER A 123 1.22 5.69 -0.02
N ALA A 124 1.08 6.24 -1.22
CA ALA A 124 0.33 7.48 -1.45
C ALA A 124 -0.54 7.44 -2.72
N SER A 125 -1.57 8.28 -2.80
CA SER A 125 -2.38 8.53 -4.00
C SER A 125 -2.95 7.24 -4.59
N ALA A 126 -2.60 6.86 -5.82
CA ALA A 126 -3.06 5.63 -6.47
C ALA A 126 -2.91 4.37 -5.59
N SER A 127 -1.84 4.25 -4.78
CA SER A 127 -1.67 3.15 -3.83
C SER A 127 -2.77 3.12 -2.76
N GLU A 128 -3.18 4.30 -2.29
CA GLU A 128 -4.23 4.47 -1.29
C GLU A 128 -5.62 4.20 -1.87
N ILE A 129 -5.81 4.49 -3.15
CA ILE A 129 -7.03 4.14 -3.87
C ILE A 129 -7.19 2.61 -3.94
N VAL A 130 -6.15 1.89 -4.36
CA VAL A 130 -6.18 0.41 -4.44
C VAL A 130 -6.41 -0.19 -3.06
N ALA A 131 -5.64 0.24 -2.06
CA ALA A 131 -5.79 -0.26 -0.69
C ALA A 131 -7.18 0.05 -0.11
N GLY A 132 -7.65 1.29 -0.24
CA GLY A 132 -8.94 1.71 0.29
C GLY A 132 -10.13 1.03 -0.40
N ALA A 133 -10.11 0.88 -1.73
CA ALA A 133 -11.17 0.21 -2.46
C ALA A 133 -11.28 -1.27 -2.08
N LEU A 134 -10.15 -1.98 -2.04
CA LEU A 134 -10.12 -3.40 -1.71
C LEU A 134 -10.43 -3.67 -0.24
N GLN A 135 -10.06 -2.75 0.67
CA GLN A 135 -10.43 -2.81 2.08
C GLN A 135 -11.93 -2.59 2.28
N ASP A 136 -12.48 -1.49 1.74
CA ASP A 136 -13.88 -1.11 1.95
C ASP A 136 -14.86 -2.15 1.39
N LEU A 137 -14.47 -2.84 0.32
CA LEU A 137 -15.27 -3.92 -0.29
C LEU A 137 -15.00 -5.29 0.33
N GLY A 138 -14.23 -5.37 1.42
CA GLY A 138 -13.89 -6.61 2.12
C GLY A 138 -13.12 -7.60 1.26
N ARG A 139 -12.44 -7.14 0.20
CA ARG A 139 -11.72 -7.98 -0.75
C ARG A 139 -10.33 -8.35 -0.25
N ALA A 140 -9.67 -7.46 0.48
CA ALA A 140 -8.31 -7.66 0.97
C ALA A 140 -8.16 -7.19 2.41
N VAL A 141 -7.27 -7.84 3.16
CA VAL A 141 -6.80 -7.36 4.46
C VAL A 141 -5.61 -6.42 4.22
N ILE A 142 -5.65 -5.23 4.82
CA ILE A 142 -4.56 -4.26 4.77
C ILE A 142 -3.64 -4.47 5.97
N LEU A 143 -2.37 -4.71 5.72
CA LEU A 143 -1.35 -4.95 6.75
C LEU A 143 -0.21 -3.94 6.63
N GLY A 144 0.26 -3.44 7.76
CA GLY A 144 1.46 -2.61 7.84
C GLY A 144 1.24 -1.34 8.65
N MET A 145 1.57 -0.18 8.07
CA MET A 145 1.42 1.11 8.76
C MET A 145 0.52 2.05 7.98
N PRO A 146 -0.19 3.00 8.64
CA PRO A 146 -1.11 3.84 7.90
C PRO A 146 -0.40 4.70 6.84
N THR A 147 -1.12 4.90 5.74
CA THR A 147 -0.57 5.46 4.50
C THR A 147 -0.35 6.96 4.59
N PHE A 148 0.18 7.55 3.51
CA PHE A 148 0.60 8.95 3.49
C PHE A 148 -0.56 9.95 3.68
N GLY A 149 -1.72 9.70 3.07
CA GLY A 149 -2.88 10.59 3.10
C GLY A 149 -2.97 11.56 1.94
N LYS A 150 -2.43 11.23 0.76
CA LYS A 150 -2.51 12.08 -0.44
C LYS A 150 -3.76 11.72 -1.25
N GLY A 151 -4.85 12.40 -0.95
CA GLY A 151 -6.16 12.17 -1.56
C GLY A 151 -6.62 13.28 -2.50
N SER A 152 -5.73 14.11 -3.06
CA SER A 152 -6.09 15.22 -3.94
C SER A 152 -6.00 14.87 -5.43
N VAL A 153 -6.95 15.35 -6.23
CA VAL A 153 -6.91 15.32 -7.70
C VAL A 153 -6.25 16.59 -8.20
N GLN A 154 -5.26 16.46 -9.09
CA GLN A 154 -4.63 17.59 -9.76
C GLN A 154 -5.03 17.62 -11.25
N THR A 155 -5.56 18.74 -11.70
CA THR A 155 -5.88 19.02 -13.10
C THR A 155 -4.80 19.89 -13.72
N ILE A 156 -4.41 19.60 -14.96
CA ILE A 156 -3.54 20.45 -15.76
C ILE A 156 -4.43 21.36 -16.61
N ILE A 157 -4.37 22.66 -16.36
CA ILE A 157 -5.12 23.68 -17.09
C ILE A 157 -4.15 24.38 -18.04
N PRO A 158 -4.23 24.15 -19.36
CA PRO A 158 -3.37 24.82 -20.33
C PRO A 158 -3.68 26.33 -20.35
N LEU A 159 -2.64 27.13 -20.54
CA LEU A 159 -2.71 28.59 -20.64
C LEU A 159 -2.44 29.02 -22.09
N SER A 160 -2.92 30.22 -22.45
CA SER A 160 -2.84 30.73 -23.84
C SER A 160 -1.42 30.95 -24.36
N ASP A 161 -0.44 31.07 -23.46
CA ASP A 161 0.98 31.23 -23.76
C ASP A 161 1.71 29.88 -23.96
N GLY A 162 1.00 28.76 -23.92
CA GLY A 162 1.55 27.41 -24.03
C GLY A 162 2.07 26.83 -22.70
N SER A 163 2.03 27.59 -21.60
CA SER A 163 2.28 27.07 -20.26
C SER A 163 1.07 26.32 -19.70
N ALA A 164 1.18 25.72 -18.51
CA ALA A 164 0.06 25.05 -17.87
C ALA A 164 0.08 25.17 -16.35
N LEU A 165 -1.10 25.34 -15.76
CA LEU A 165 -1.30 25.36 -14.32
C LEU A 165 -1.69 23.98 -13.82
N ARG A 166 -0.91 23.38 -12.91
CA ARG A 166 -1.30 22.17 -12.19
C ARG A 166 -1.99 22.54 -10.89
N LEU A 167 -3.32 22.44 -10.88
CA LEU A 167 -4.15 22.88 -9.76
C LEU A 167 -4.88 21.71 -9.10
N THR A 168 -4.98 21.73 -7.78
CA THR A 168 -5.83 20.77 -7.05
C THR A 168 -7.29 21.18 -7.17
N THR A 169 -8.11 20.33 -7.78
CA THR A 169 -9.50 20.63 -8.13
C THR A 169 -10.50 19.80 -7.34
N ALA A 170 -10.13 18.58 -6.95
CA ALA A 170 -11.03 17.67 -6.24
C ALA A 170 -10.30 16.81 -5.20
N ARG A 171 -11.09 16.07 -4.41
CA ARG A 171 -10.60 15.05 -3.46
C ARG A 171 -11.11 13.67 -3.85
N TYR A 172 -10.29 12.65 -3.63
CA TYR A 172 -10.64 11.24 -3.75
C TYR A 172 -11.35 10.73 -2.49
N TYR A 173 -12.33 9.88 -2.73
CA TYR A 173 -13.08 9.17 -1.72
C TYR A 173 -13.12 7.68 -2.07
N THR A 174 -13.00 6.85 -1.04
CA THR A 174 -13.13 5.40 -1.15
C THR A 174 -14.61 5.00 -1.30
N PRO A 175 -14.94 3.74 -1.62
CA PRO A 175 -16.32 3.30 -1.82
C PRO A 175 -17.24 3.50 -0.60
N SER A 176 -16.71 3.37 0.63
CA SER A 176 -17.46 3.65 1.87
C SER A 176 -17.67 5.15 2.15
N GLY A 177 -17.09 6.02 1.33
CA GLY A 177 -17.14 7.48 1.49
C GLY A 177 -16.04 8.07 2.35
N ARG A 178 -15.00 7.29 2.70
CA ARG A 178 -13.83 7.78 3.45
C ARG A 178 -13.04 8.79 2.62
N ILE A 179 -12.66 9.90 3.24
CA ILE A 179 -11.75 10.88 2.63
C ILE A 179 -10.32 10.39 2.81
N ILE A 180 -9.60 10.19 1.69
CA ILE A 180 -8.19 9.78 1.72
C ILE A 180 -7.28 10.93 2.16
N GLN A 181 -7.58 12.16 1.73
CA GLN A 181 -6.79 13.35 2.03
C GLN A 181 -6.60 13.51 3.55
N GLU A 182 -5.35 13.63 3.99
CA GLU A 182 -4.86 13.69 5.39
C GLU A 182 -5.00 12.43 6.23
N ASN A 183 -6.06 11.66 6.03
CA ASN A 183 -6.34 10.46 6.82
C ASN A 183 -5.50 9.27 6.36
N GLY A 184 -5.31 9.15 5.05
CA GLY A 184 -4.82 7.94 4.43
C GLY A 184 -5.77 6.76 4.66
N ILE A 185 -5.23 5.57 4.47
CA ILE A 185 -5.83 4.28 4.73
C ILE A 185 -5.21 3.74 6.02
N VAL A 186 -6.08 3.41 6.97
CA VAL A 186 -5.69 2.76 8.22
C VAL A 186 -5.67 1.24 7.98
N PRO A 187 -4.55 0.55 8.24
CA PRO A 187 -4.46 -0.90 8.06
C PRO A 187 -5.41 -1.62 9.01
N ASP A 188 -5.92 -2.78 8.60
CA ASP A 188 -6.67 -3.69 9.46
C ASP A 188 -5.76 -4.34 10.50
N ILE A 189 -4.52 -4.62 10.11
CA ILE A 189 -3.47 -5.18 10.98
C ILE A 189 -2.29 -4.22 10.99
N VAL A 190 -2.11 -3.52 12.11
CA VAL A 190 -0.99 -2.58 12.27
C VAL A 190 0.25 -3.34 12.72
N ILE A 191 1.32 -3.25 11.92
CA ILE A 191 2.62 -3.84 12.21
C ILE A 191 3.68 -2.80 11.90
N GLU A 192 4.41 -2.39 12.92
CA GLU A 192 5.60 -1.58 12.72
C GLU A 192 6.69 -2.46 12.13
N ASN A 193 7.36 -1.97 11.08
CA ASN A 193 8.50 -2.69 10.55
C ASN A 193 9.70 -2.50 11.49
N GLN A 194 9.72 -3.25 12.58
CA GLN A 194 10.92 -3.39 13.39
C GLN A 194 11.87 -4.27 12.59
N ALA A 195 12.92 -3.67 12.03
CA ALA A 195 14.09 -4.45 11.66
C ALA A 195 14.46 -5.22 12.94
N LEU A 196 14.45 -6.55 12.89
CA LEU A 196 14.94 -7.35 14.01
C LEU A 196 16.35 -6.83 14.32
N LEU A 197 16.47 -6.10 15.43
CA LEU A 197 17.76 -5.74 15.97
C LEU A 197 18.39 -7.08 16.33
N ASN A 198 19.34 -7.53 15.51
CA ASN A 198 20.14 -8.71 15.81
C ASN A 198 20.62 -8.58 17.26
N ASP A 199 20.44 -9.66 18.03
CA ASP A 199 20.77 -9.83 19.44
C ASP A 199 22.18 -9.31 19.79
N ASN A 200 22.28 -8.02 20.10
CA ASN A 200 23.45 -7.45 20.74
C ASN A 200 22.97 -6.53 21.86
N LYS A 201 23.53 -6.77 23.05
CA LYS A 201 23.22 -6.19 24.38
C LYS A 201 23.34 -4.66 24.50
N ASN A 202 23.13 -3.89 23.45
CA ASN A 202 23.15 -2.42 23.44
C ASN A 202 21.82 -1.80 22.96
N SER A 203 20.68 -2.46 23.21
CA SER A 203 19.34 -1.93 22.90
C SER A 203 19.06 -0.57 23.54
N LYS A 204 19.69 -0.24 24.67
CA LYS A 204 19.57 1.08 25.32
C LYS A 204 20.37 2.22 24.67
N GLU A 205 21.39 1.93 23.85
CA GLU A 205 22.21 2.97 23.21
C GLU A 205 21.80 3.29 21.77
N VAL A 206 21.13 2.36 21.08
CA VAL A 206 20.65 2.57 19.70
C VAL A 206 19.30 3.30 19.65
N GLU A 207 18.43 3.11 20.65
CA GLU A 207 17.23 3.96 20.85
C GLU A 207 17.59 5.43 21.10
N ALA A 208 18.75 5.70 21.69
CA ALA A 208 19.24 7.06 21.95
C ALA A 208 19.86 7.75 20.72
N LYS A 209 20.11 7.03 19.61
CA LYS A 209 20.81 7.54 18.41
C LYS A 209 19.94 7.64 17.15
N THR A 210 18.68 7.21 17.17
CA THR A 210 17.74 7.56 16.09
C THR A 210 17.13 8.91 16.41
N THR A 211 17.62 9.96 15.73
CA THR A 211 17.05 11.30 15.84
C THR A 211 15.54 11.23 15.56
N GLU A 212 14.72 11.90 16.37
CA GLU A 212 13.27 12.05 16.12
C GLU A 212 12.98 12.50 14.68
N LYS A 213 13.89 13.28 14.05
CA LYS A 213 13.82 13.63 12.62
C LYS A 213 13.86 12.46 11.62
N ASP A 214 14.61 11.41 11.92
CA ASP A 214 14.67 10.21 11.07
C ASP A 214 13.46 9.31 11.29
N LYS A 215 12.86 9.34 12.48
CA LYS A 215 11.53 8.76 12.71
C LYS A 215 10.48 9.59 11.98
N ILE A 216 10.46 10.91 12.14
CA ILE A 216 9.52 11.84 11.49
C ILE A 216 9.61 11.77 9.96
N ARG A 217 10.81 11.66 9.34
CA ARG A 217 10.93 11.48 7.88
C ARG A 217 10.42 10.13 7.39
N ARG A 218 10.52 9.08 8.19
CA ARG A 218 9.94 7.75 7.88
C ARG A 218 8.43 7.73 8.05
N PHE A 219 7.87 8.65 8.85
CA PHE A 219 6.45 8.76 9.16
C PHE A 219 5.77 10.02 8.62
N LEU A 220 6.45 10.77 7.76
CA LEU A 220 5.92 12.03 7.24
C LEU A 220 4.66 11.76 6.43
N ARG A 221 3.53 12.30 6.87
CA ARG A 221 2.24 12.20 6.18
C ARG A 221 1.84 13.52 5.56
N GLU A 222 0.80 13.47 4.73
CA GLU A 222 0.20 14.66 4.13
C GLU A 222 -0.14 15.70 5.20
N ARG A 223 -0.72 15.27 6.34
CA ARG A 223 -1.07 16.14 7.47
C ARG A 223 0.13 16.83 8.15
N ASP A 224 1.36 16.36 7.93
CA ASP A 224 2.56 16.90 8.58
C ASP A 224 3.26 17.96 7.71
N LEU A 225 2.79 18.21 6.48
CA LEU A 225 3.41 19.16 5.55
C LEU A 225 2.97 20.61 5.80
N LYS A 226 3.93 21.55 5.92
CA LYS A 226 3.69 22.99 6.24
C LYS A 226 2.66 23.76 5.39
N LYS A 227 2.15 23.20 4.29
CA LYS A 227 1.13 23.79 3.40
C LYS A 227 0.15 22.75 2.83
N HIS A 228 -0.12 21.66 3.56
CA HIS A 228 -1.07 20.65 3.10
C HIS A 228 -2.50 21.20 2.98
N LEU A 229 -3.30 20.57 2.13
CA LEU A 229 -4.71 20.95 1.98
C LEU A 229 -5.49 20.48 3.22
N LYS A 230 -5.76 21.42 4.15
CA LYS A 230 -6.51 21.20 5.39
C LYS A 230 -7.88 20.52 5.15
N GLY A 231 -8.11 19.39 5.79
CA GLY A 231 -9.40 18.75 6.03
C GLY A 231 -10.02 19.32 7.30
N LYS A 232 -11.30 19.04 7.54
CA LYS A 232 -12.08 19.69 8.62
C LYS A 232 -11.69 19.25 10.05
N THR A 233 -10.57 18.56 10.26
CA THR A 233 -10.11 18.08 11.57
C THR A 233 -8.57 17.96 11.61
N SER A 234 -7.86 18.85 12.32
CA SER A 234 -6.38 18.74 12.52
C SER A 234 -5.91 19.48 13.79
N ILE A 235 -4.97 18.89 14.54
CA ILE A 235 -4.28 19.41 15.75
C ILE A 235 -2.78 19.54 15.43
N GLU A 236 -2.11 20.61 15.91
CA GLU A 236 -0.77 21.10 15.49
C GLU A 236 0.41 20.74 16.42
N GLY A 237 1.64 20.69 15.88
CA GLY A 237 2.92 20.71 16.64
C GLY A 237 4.20 20.86 15.77
N SER A 238 5.20 21.61 16.24
CA SER A 238 6.24 22.37 15.48
C SER A 238 7.69 21.79 15.52
N GLU A 239 8.55 22.22 14.57
CA GLU A 239 9.95 21.78 14.30
C GLU A 239 11.07 22.67 14.92
N ASN A 240 12.29 22.11 15.12
CA ASN A 240 13.59 22.77 14.82
C ASN A 240 14.81 21.79 14.73
N ASN A 241 16.02 22.27 14.39
CA ASN A 241 16.98 21.66 13.43
C ASN A 241 18.46 21.57 13.93
N LYS A 242 19.25 20.48 13.65
CA LYS A 242 20.64 20.48 13.05
C LYS A 242 21.49 19.17 13.20
N ASN A 243 22.14 18.80 12.07
CA ASN A 243 23.39 18.10 11.67
C ASN A 243 24.11 16.95 12.44
N SER A 244 24.70 16.07 11.62
CA SER A 244 25.23 14.70 11.83
C SER A 244 26.74 14.59 11.47
N ASN A 245 27.42 13.53 11.95
CA ASN A 245 28.56 12.88 11.28
C ASN A 245 28.62 11.36 11.64
N ASN A 246 29.00 10.54 10.66
CA ASN A 246 29.00 9.07 10.63
C ASN A 246 30.39 8.46 10.94
N ASP A 247 30.41 7.22 11.44
CA ASP A 247 31.45 6.23 11.14
C ASP A 247 30.86 4.81 11.02
N LYS A 248 31.39 4.04 10.06
CA LYS A 248 30.97 2.67 9.71
C LYS A 248 31.94 1.63 10.29
N ASN A 249 31.43 0.45 10.64
CA ASN A 249 32.19 -0.80 10.58
C ASN A 249 31.26 -1.97 10.21
N GLU A 250 31.68 -2.73 9.20
CA GLU A 250 31.03 -3.95 8.69
C GLU A 250 31.72 -5.20 9.26
N ARG A 251 30.95 -6.26 9.54
CA ARG A 251 31.42 -7.66 9.53
C ARG A 251 30.31 -8.61 9.08
N ASP A 252 30.77 -9.69 8.43
CA ASP A 252 30.06 -10.63 7.57
C ASP A 252 29.12 -11.61 8.29
N GLU A 253 27.93 -11.87 7.71
CA GLU A 253 26.98 -12.92 8.10
C GLU A 253 26.84 -13.98 6.97
N GLU A 254 26.64 -15.24 7.35
CA GLU A 254 26.42 -16.39 6.47
C GLU A 254 25.22 -16.20 5.51
N LYS A 255 25.37 -16.65 4.26
CA LYS A 255 24.40 -16.42 3.17
C LYS A 255 23.15 -17.30 3.31
N LEU A 256 22.07 -16.73 3.85
CA LEU A 256 20.71 -17.24 3.69
C LEU A 256 20.27 -17.23 2.22
N SER A 257 19.25 -18.00 1.85
CA SER A 257 18.60 -17.82 0.55
C SER A 257 17.91 -16.45 0.48
N ASP A 258 17.83 -15.85 -0.71
CA ASP A 258 17.23 -14.51 -0.92
C ASP A 258 15.80 -14.37 -0.34
N LEU A 259 15.04 -15.48 -0.27
CA LEU A 259 13.68 -15.50 0.29
C LEU A 259 13.69 -15.52 1.82
N GLU A 260 14.55 -16.31 2.44
CA GLU A 260 14.70 -16.35 3.90
C GLU A 260 15.29 -15.03 4.42
N GLU A 261 16.18 -14.42 3.65
CA GLU A 261 16.72 -13.10 3.97
C GLU A 261 15.63 -12.02 3.97
N ASP A 262 14.73 -12.04 2.99
CA ASP A 262 13.57 -11.14 2.97
C ASP A 262 12.69 -11.33 4.22
N LEU A 263 12.36 -12.58 4.57
CA LEU A 263 11.49 -12.89 5.73
C LEU A 263 12.18 -12.60 7.08
N LYS A 264 13.52 -12.70 7.15
CA LYS A 264 14.30 -12.31 8.33
C LYS A 264 14.28 -10.79 8.51
N LYS A 265 14.42 -10.03 7.42
CA LYS A 265 14.55 -8.56 7.46
C LYS A 265 13.22 -7.81 7.50
N ASP A 266 12.15 -8.40 6.97
CA ASP A 266 10.87 -7.74 6.80
C ASP A 266 9.79 -8.39 7.67
N SER A 267 9.58 -7.81 8.85
CA SER A 267 8.60 -8.29 9.83
C SER A 267 7.15 -8.26 9.30
N GLN A 268 6.81 -7.26 8.49
CA GLN A 268 5.48 -7.14 7.89
C GLN A 268 5.24 -8.23 6.84
N LEU A 269 6.23 -8.46 5.97
CA LEU A 269 6.16 -9.54 4.98
C LEU A 269 6.08 -10.90 5.66
N ARG A 270 6.93 -11.16 6.67
CA ARG A 270 6.91 -12.39 7.43
C ARG A 270 5.54 -12.64 8.07
N GLN A 271 4.94 -11.62 8.67
CA GLN A 271 3.61 -11.77 9.25
C GLN A 271 2.54 -12.03 8.19
N ALA A 272 2.60 -11.33 7.05
CA ALA A 272 1.64 -11.55 5.96
C ALA A 272 1.73 -12.96 5.39
N VAL A 273 2.94 -13.48 5.19
CA VAL A 273 3.19 -14.88 4.80
C VAL A 273 2.59 -15.80 5.85
N SER A 274 2.96 -15.64 7.13
CA SER A 274 2.45 -16.49 8.23
C SER A 274 0.91 -16.52 8.33
N LEU A 275 0.25 -15.36 8.19
CA LEU A 275 -1.21 -15.27 8.21
C LEU A 275 -1.87 -16.00 7.04
N LEU A 276 -1.27 -15.91 5.84
CA LEU A 276 -1.76 -16.60 4.65
C LEU A 276 -1.47 -18.11 4.72
N SER A 277 -0.32 -18.54 5.22
CA SER A 277 -0.02 -19.96 5.40
C SER A 277 -0.99 -20.63 6.38
N GLY A 278 -1.46 -19.90 7.41
CA GLY A 278 -2.50 -20.36 8.33
C GLY A 278 -3.94 -20.26 7.81
N TRP A 279 -4.17 -19.61 6.66
CA TRP A 279 -5.52 -19.30 6.16
C TRP A 279 -6.36 -20.55 5.92
N ASP A 280 -5.79 -21.60 5.30
CA ASP A 280 -6.56 -22.79 4.92
C ASP A 280 -7.09 -23.54 6.15
N ILE A 281 -6.31 -23.55 7.24
CA ILE A 281 -6.72 -24.12 8.53
C ILE A 281 -7.87 -23.31 9.12
N MET A 282 -7.73 -21.98 9.16
CA MET A 282 -8.75 -21.07 9.70
C MET A 282 -10.05 -21.14 8.89
N ALA A 283 -9.96 -21.07 7.56
CA ALA A 283 -11.09 -21.16 6.66
C ALA A 283 -11.82 -22.51 6.79
N SER A 284 -11.07 -23.61 6.95
CA SER A 284 -11.64 -24.95 7.18
C SER A 284 -12.37 -25.03 8.53
N SER A 285 -11.81 -24.43 9.59
CA SER A 285 -12.45 -24.38 10.91
C SER A 285 -13.72 -23.53 10.90
N LEU A 286 -13.70 -22.36 10.24
CA LEU A 286 -14.87 -21.48 10.13
C LEU A 286 -16.00 -22.11 9.31
N LYS A 287 -15.67 -22.81 8.20
CA LYS A 287 -16.66 -23.56 7.42
C LYS A 287 -17.32 -24.67 8.23
N LYS A 288 -16.55 -25.43 9.02
CA LYS A 288 -17.11 -26.44 9.93
C LYS A 288 -18.09 -25.82 10.93
N ASN A 289 -17.73 -24.69 11.53
CA ASN A 289 -18.59 -24.02 12.51
C ASN A 289 -19.85 -23.39 11.89
N ALA A 290 -19.78 -22.82 10.69
CA ALA A 290 -20.95 -22.31 9.97
C ALA A 290 -21.94 -23.41 9.56
N VAL A 291 -21.48 -24.66 9.39
CA VAL A 291 -22.35 -25.83 9.17
C VAL A 291 -23.03 -26.28 10.47
N ILE A 292 -22.36 -26.14 11.62
CA ILE A 292 -22.93 -26.44 12.94
C ILE A 292 -24.00 -25.41 13.33
N ASP A 293 -23.82 -24.14 12.96
CA ASP A 293 -24.78 -23.07 13.28
C ASP A 293 -26.11 -23.22 12.51
N LYS A 294 -26.10 -23.85 11.32
CA LYS A 294 -27.32 -24.16 10.56
C LYS A 294 -28.16 -25.30 11.14
N SER A 295 -27.64 -26.11 12.07
CA SER A 295 -28.39 -27.20 12.71
C SER A 295 -28.94 -26.83 14.09
N THR A 296 -28.65 -25.64 14.60
CA THR A 296 -29.22 -25.17 15.87
C THR A 296 -30.37 -24.19 15.59
N HIS A 297 -31.59 -24.72 15.57
CA HIS A 297 -32.78 -23.95 15.87
C HIS A 297 -32.64 -23.36 17.28
N PHE A 298 -32.05 -22.17 17.38
CA PHE A 298 -32.27 -21.29 18.53
C PHE A 298 -33.21 -20.17 18.10
N SER A 299 -34.49 -20.36 18.38
CA SER A 299 -35.51 -19.32 18.22
C SER A 299 -35.18 -18.14 19.14
N PHE A 300 -34.99 -16.96 18.55
CA PHE A 300 -34.85 -15.69 19.24
C PHE A 300 -36.22 -15.15 19.74
N GLU A 301 -36.99 -15.96 20.47
CA GLU A 301 -38.31 -15.56 21.00
C GLU A 301 -38.40 -15.40 22.53
N LYS A 302 -37.28 -15.47 23.26
CA LYS A 302 -37.30 -15.26 24.72
C LYS A 302 -36.22 -14.32 25.22
N PHE A 303 -36.27 -13.06 24.80
CA PHE A 303 -35.78 -11.94 25.62
C PHE A 303 -36.64 -10.70 25.37
N LYS A 304 -37.89 -10.77 25.81
CA LYS A 304 -38.67 -9.61 26.24
C LYS A 304 -38.96 -9.78 27.73
N ARG A 305 -38.32 -8.95 28.55
CA ARG A 305 -38.89 -8.34 29.76
C ARG A 305 -38.07 -7.12 30.13
#